data_AF-A0A1X6MIS6-F1
#
_entry.id   AF-A0A1X6MIS6-F1
#
_cell.length_a   1.000
_cell.length_b   1.000
_cell.length_c   1.000
_cell.angle_alpha   90.00
_cell.angle_beta   90.00
_cell.angle_gamma   90.00
#
_symmetry.space_group_name_H-M   'P 1'
#
loop_
_entity.id
_entity.type
_entity.pdbx_description
1 polymer ?
#
loop_
_entity_poly.entity_id
_entity_poly.type
_entity_poly.pdbx_seq_one_letter_code
_entity_poly.pdbx_strand_id
1 'polypeptide(L)'
;MRPTLVRLVRILPRNQLAQEQVVRVKPLPEPVRSDVRSPSLIEVLLKRKEAAGADYPSNIRIEPPLTKASYKGVPTEIRADLREVVRER
;
A
#
# COMPACT_ATOMS: atom_id res chain seq x y z
N MET A 1 28.06 6.98 -36.34
CA MET A 1 27.98 8.13 -35.41
C MET A 1 28.94 7.87 -34.26
N ARG A 2 29.98 8.70 -34.04
CA ARG A 2 30.90 8.54 -32.90
C ARG A 2 30.39 9.36 -31.71
N PRO A 3 30.19 8.76 -30.52
CA PRO A 3 29.83 9.52 -29.33
C PRO A 3 31.02 10.37 -28.88
N THR A 4 30.83 11.68 -28.75
CA THR A 4 31.82 12.63 -28.22
C THR A 4 31.27 13.22 -26.93
N LEU A 5 32.14 13.50 -25.94
CA LEU A 5 31.76 14.00 -24.61
C LEU A 5 30.86 15.25 -24.67
N VAL A 6 31.12 16.14 -25.64
CA VAL A 6 30.34 17.37 -25.86
C VAL A 6 28.89 17.08 -26.29
N ARG A 7 28.62 15.91 -26.90
CA ARG A 7 27.25 15.46 -27.23
C ARG A 7 26.56 14.74 -26.07
N LEU A 8 27.28 14.34 -25.04
CA LEU A 8 26.74 13.62 -23.88
C LEU A 8 26.27 14.56 -22.76
N VAL A 9 26.77 15.80 -22.73
CA VAL A 9 26.45 16.75 -21.66
C VAL A 9 25.83 18.00 -22.25
N ARG A 10 24.57 18.27 -21.91
CA ARG A 10 23.88 19.51 -22.24
C ARG A 10 23.95 20.43 -21.02
N ILE A 11 24.74 21.50 -21.10
CA ILE A 11 24.79 22.51 -20.04
C ILE A 11 23.55 23.39 -20.20
N LEU A 12 22.58 23.24 -19.30
CA LEU A 12 21.40 24.10 -19.24
C LEU A 12 21.59 25.14 -18.12
N PRO A 13 21.40 26.45 -18.39
CA PRO A 13 21.52 27.47 -17.38
C PRO A 13 20.36 27.36 -16.37
N ARG A 14 20.65 27.66 -15.10
CA ARG A 14 19.78 27.38 -13.95
C ARG A 14 18.42 28.08 -14.00
N ASN A 15 18.32 29.18 -14.76
CA ASN A 15 17.12 29.96 -15.02
C ASN A 15 16.16 29.32 -16.04
N GLN A 16 16.62 28.37 -16.85
CA GLN A 16 15.79 27.61 -17.79
C GLN A 16 15.21 26.33 -17.16
N LEU A 17 15.65 25.98 -15.95
CA LEU A 17 14.98 24.95 -15.17
C LEU A 17 13.65 25.55 -14.72
N ALA A 18 12.54 24.92 -15.11
CA ALA A 18 11.21 25.33 -14.66
C ALA A 18 11.21 25.31 -13.12
N GLN A 19 11.22 26.49 -12.50
CA GLN A 19 11.14 26.68 -11.05
C GLN A 19 9.75 26.31 -10.50
N GLU A 20 8.89 25.68 -11.30
CA GLU A 20 7.57 25.20 -10.92
C GLU A 20 7.60 24.13 -9.81
N GLN A 21 8.79 23.65 -9.45
CA GLN A 21 9.02 22.75 -8.32
C GLN A 21 9.97 23.37 -7.29
N VAL A 22 9.85 24.66 -6.99
CA VAL A 22 10.05 25.10 -5.60
C VAL A 22 9.02 24.33 -4.80
N VAL A 23 9.45 23.14 -4.39
CA VAL A 23 8.84 22.16 -3.51
C VAL A 23 7.56 22.74 -2.93
N ARG A 24 6.41 22.43 -3.54
CA ARG A 24 5.16 22.39 -2.78
C ARG A 24 5.45 21.37 -1.70
N VAL A 25 5.95 21.85 -0.56
CA VAL A 25 6.16 21.06 0.65
C VAL A 25 4.77 20.54 0.91
N LYS A 26 4.51 19.30 0.49
CA LYS A 26 3.27 18.64 0.84
C LYS A 26 3.28 18.66 2.37
N PRO A 27 2.26 19.25 3.02
CA PRO A 27 2.23 19.23 4.47
C PRO A 27 2.34 17.78 4.91
N LEU A 28 3.13 17.55 5.96
CA LEU A 28 3.20 16.23 6.55
C LEU A 28 1.75 15.81 6.88
N PRO A 29 1.30 14.61 6.46
CA PRO A 29 -0.01 14.15 6.84
C PRO A 29 -0.11 14.14 8.36
N GLU A 30 -1.25 14.58 8.89
CA GLU A 30 -1.49 14.55 10.33
C GLU A 30 -1.33 13.11 10.85
N PRO A 31 -0.67 12.92 12.00
CA PRO A 31 -0.52 11.60 12.57
C PRO A 31 -1.90 11.02 12.86
N VAL A 32 -2.14 9.81 12.35
CA VAL A 32 -3.38 9.09 12.62
C VAL A 32 -3.46 8.79 14.11
N ARG A 33 -4.50 9.30 14.78
CA ARG A 33 -4.72 9.05 16.21
C ARG A 33 -4.99 7.56 16.43
N SER A 34 -4.19 6.93 17.28
CA SER A 34 -4.37 5.52 17.69
C SER A 34 -5.69 5.25 18.40
N ASP A 35 -6.28 6.30 18.99
CA ASP A 35 -7.51 6.21 19.78
C ASP A 35 -8.75 5.98 18.89
N VAL A 36 -8.64 6.31 17.61
CA VAL A 36 -9.72 6.15 16.64
C VAL A 36 -9.52 4.82 15.92
N ARG A 37 -10.45 3.88 16.14
CA ARG A 37 -10.42 2.59 15.43
C ARG A 37 -10.67 2.82 13.94
N SER A 38 -9.61 2.75 13.14
CA SER A 38 -9.72 2.72 11.68
C SER A 38 -10.33 1.38 11.24
N PRO A 39 -11.20 1.39 10.21
CA PRO A 39 -11.68 0.14 9.63
C PRO A 39 -10.50 -0.65 9.04
N SER A 40 -10.54 -1.97 9.16
CA SER A 40 -9.51 -2.83 8.57
C SER A 40 -9.62 -2.83 7.03
N LEU A 41 -8.55 -3.23 6.34
CA LEU A 41 -8.60 -3.27 4.88
C LEU A 41 -9.65 -4.29 4.40
N ILE A 42 -9.70 -5.47 5.04
CA ILE A 42 -10.76 -6.46 4.81
C ILE A 42 -12.15 -5.86 4.99
N GLU A 43 -12.41 -5.09 6.06
CA GLU A 43 -13.72 -4.47 6.29
C GLU A 43 -14.09 -3.51 5.16
N VAL A 44 -13.13 -2.70 4.69
CA VAL A 44 -13.34 -1.78 3.57
C VAL A 44 -13.63 -2.54 2.27
N LEU A 45 -12.88 -3.62 2.00
CA LEU A 45 -13.05 -4.42 0.79
C LEU A 45 -14.36 -5.20 0.80
N LEU A 46 -14.80 -5.73 1.94
CA LEU A 46 -16.10 -6.38 2.09
C LEU A 46 -17.25 -5.42 1.81
N LYS A 47 -17.21 -4.20 2.38
CA LYS A 47 -18.21 -3.16 2.09
C LYS A 47 -18.25 -2.79 0.62
N ARG A 48 -17.08 -2.69 -0.03
CA ARG A 48 -17.01 -2.43 -1.49
C ARG A 48 -17.60 -3.57 -2.31
N LYS A 49 -17.36 -4.82 -1.89
CA LYS A 49 -17.94 -6.00 -2.54
C LYS A 49 -19.45 -6.02 -2.42
N GLU A 50 -19.98 -5.75 -1.24
CA GLU A 50 -21.42 -5.64 -1.01
C GLU A 50 -22.04 -4.51 -1.84
N ALA A 51 -21.38 -3.34 -1.90
CA ALA A 51 -21.87 -2.19 -2.66
C ALA A 51 -21.83 -2.40 -4.18
N ALA A 52 -20.80 -3.08 -4.71
CA ALA A 52 -20.63 -3.32 -6.14
C ALA A 52 -21.42 -4.53 -6.66
N GLY A 53 -21.77 -5.49 -5.80
CA GLY A 53 -22.56 -6.66 -6.17
C GLY A 53 -21.94 -7.43 -7.33
N ALA A 54 -22.66 -7.47 -8.47
CA ALA A 54 -22.26 -8.19 -9.68
C ALA A 54 -21.06 -7.56 -10.41
N ASP A 55 -20.81 -6.27 -10.22
CA ASP A 55 -19.71 -5.55 -10.87
C ASP A 55 -18.39 -5.65 -10.07
N TYR A 56 -18.38 -6.37 -8.95
CA TYR A 56 -17.17 -6.51 -8.15
C TYR A 56 -16.10 -7.33 -8.90
N PRO A 57 -14.85 -6.85 -8.96
CA PRO A 57 -13.76 -7.55 -9.63
C PRO A 57 -13.59 -9.00 -9.16
N SER A 58 -13.65 -9.94 -10.11
CA SER A 58 -13.50 -11.38 -9.84
C SER A 58 -12.08 -11.78 -9.42
N ASN A 59 -11.08 -10.95 -9.70
CA ASN A 59 -9.69 -11.16 -9.31
C ASN A 59 -9.40 -10.81 -7.83
N ILE A 60 -10.34 -10.18 -7.11
CA ILE A 60 -10.19 -9.87 -5.69
C ILE A 60 -11.01 -10.87 -4.88
N ARG A 61 -10.36 -11.95 -4.43
CA ARG A 61 -10.96 -12.90 -3.49
C ARG A 61 -10.64 -12.49 -2.06
N ILE A 62 -11.69 -12.21 -1.28
CA ILE A 62 -11.58 -11.93 0.16
C ILE A 62 -11.81 -13.24 0.91
N GLU A 63 -10.83 -13.66 1.70
CA GLU A 63 -10.93 -14.85 2.55
C GLU A 63 -11.64 -14.51 3.87
N PRO A 64 -12.39 -15.47 4.45
CA PRO A 64 -13.02 -15.26 5.75
C PRO A 64 -11.98 -15.15 6.87
N PRO A 65 -12.27 -14.42 7.96
CA PRO A 65 -11.36 -14.26 9.08
C PRO A 65 -11.05 -15.61 9.75
N LEU A 66 -9.75 -15.89 9.95
CA LEU A 66 -9.32 -17.11 10.63
C LEU A 66 -9.61 -17.02 12.13
N THR A 67 -10.24 -18.07 12.68
CA THR A 67 -10.56 -18.18 14.11
C THR A 67 -9.61 -19.15 14.81
N LYS A 68 -9.70 -19.27 16.14
CA LYS A 68 -8.94 -20.29 16.89
C LYS A 68 -9.18 -21.71 16.35
N ALA A 69 -10.39 -21.98 15.85
CA ALA A 69 -10.75 -23.27 15.26
C ALA A 69 -9.97 -23.55 13.96
N SER A 70 -9.64 -22.51 13.19
CA SER A 70 -8.85 -22.63 11.95
C SER A 70 -7.43 -23.16 12.19
N TYR A 71 -6.90 -23.02 13.41
CA TYR A 71 -5.57 -23.52 13.79
C TYR A 71 -5.60 -24.86 14.54
N LYS A 72 -6.75 -25.55 14.57
CA LYS A 72 -6.86 -26.86 15.21
C LYS A 72 -5.94 -27.86 14.51
N GLY A 73 -5.09 -28.56 15.28
CA GLY A 73 -4.12 -29.52 14.74
C GLY A 73 -2.77 -28.93 14.34
N VAL A 74 -2.62 -27.60 14.30
CA VAL A 74 -1.32 -26.96 14.04
C VAL A 74 -0.45 -27.03 15.31
N PRO A 75 0.84 -27.41 15.23
CA PRO A 75 1.78 -27.35 16.36
C PRO A 75 1.86 -25.96 16.98
N THR A 76 1.94 -25.87 18.31
CA THR A 76 1.93 -24.60 19.06
C THR A 76 3.06 -23.66 18.68
N GLU A 77 4.23 -24.22 18.35
CA GLU A 77 5.43 -23.47 17.95
C GLU A 77 5.21 -22.67 16.66
N ILE A 78 4.48 -23.24 15.70
CA ILE A 78 4.26 -22.64 14.36
C ILE A 78 3.05 -21.69 14.35
N ARG A 79 2.13 -21.84 15.31
CA ARG A 79 0.91 -21.01 15.38
C ARG A 79 1.20 -19.51 15.57
N ALA A 80 2.27 -19.17 16.27
CA ALA A 80 2.66 -17.77 16.49
C ALA A 80 3.03 -17.10 15.17
N ASP A 81 3.93 -17.73 14.42
CA ASP A 81 4.42 -17.25 13.13
C ASP A 81 3.28 -17.15 12.11
N LEU A 82 2.42 -18.18 12.03
CA LEU A 82 1.27 -18.15 11.11
C LEU A 82 0.29 -17.02 11.43
N ARG A 83 0.08 -16.71 12.71
CA ARG A 83 -0.77 -15.56 13.09
C ARG A 83 -0.16 -14.23 12.69
N GLU A 84 1.16 -14.11 12.76
CA GLU A 84 1.85 -12.90 12.34
C GLU A 84 1.75 -12.69 10.82
N VAL A 85 1.91 -13.77 10.04
CA VAL A 85 1.76 -13.73 8.57
C VAL A 85 0.35 -13.30 8.14
N VAL A 86 -0.68 -13.73 8.87
CA VAL A 86 -2.08 -13.41 8.53
C VAL A 86 -2.53 -12.05 9.07
N ARG A 87 -1.77 -11.42 9.97
CA ARG A 87 -2.14 -10.14 10.57
C ARG A 87 -1.88 -9.00 9.57
N GLU A 88 -2.91 -8.21 9.28
CA GLU A 88 -2.79 -6.99 8.48
C GLU A 88 -1.82 -5.99 9.17
N ARG A 89 -0.95 -5.35 8.38
CA ARG A 89 0.00 -4.30 8.82
C ARG A 89 -0.55 -2.91 8.58
#